data_AF-A0A928E6V0-F1
#
_entry.id   AF-A0A928E6V0-F1
#
_cell.length_a   1.000
_cell.length_b   1.000
_cell.length_c   1.000
_cell.angle_alpha   90.00
_cell.angle_beta   90.00
_cell.angle_gamma   90.00
#
_symmetry.space_group_name_H-M   'P 1'
#
loop_
_entity.id
_entity.type
_entity.pdbx_description
1 polymer ?
#
loop_
_entity_poly.entity_id
_entity_poly.type
_entity_poly.pdbx_seq_one_letter_code
_entity_poly.pdbx_strand_id
1 'polypeptide(L)'
;MDDFNKLVNKLPLVIDGEWIKKNSNYESGLCESVGWNKELTRYYDATSYAFKIEIKKGKSIWLDLVRYSEIVLGKGDEDTITAFFIPNNDRTEIVNIYFVKTKSIIDFLRIDKTSAEYLLRLNEQMPHSLNCQASMTIADVKRLAFYTYNCNDIF
;
A
#
# COMPACT_ATOMS: atom_id res chain seq x y z
N MET A 1 15.09 -6.21 10.78
CA MET A 1 14.59 -5.21 11.75
C MET A 1 15.39 -3.92 11.66
N ASP A 2 16.72 -3.99 11.55
CA ASP A 2 17.59 -2.83 11.38
C ASP A 2 17.22 -1.94 10.17
N ASP A 3 17.01 -2.53 8.98
CA ASP A 3 16.66 -1.74 7.80
C ASP A 3 15.26 -1.12 7.85
N PHE A 4 14.31 -1.79 8.51
CA PHE A 4 12.97 -1.21 8.69
C PHE A 4 13.03 0.03 9.58
N ASN A 5 13.81 -0.03 10.67
CA ASN A 5 14.04 1.12 11.53
C ASN A 5 14.69 2.28 10.74
N LYS A 6 15.64 2.00 9.84
CA LYS A 6 16.22 3.03 8.95
C LYS A 6 15.18 3.66 8.02
N LEU A 7 14.21 2.86 7.54
CA LEU A 7 13.11 3.36 6.71
C LEU A 7 12.22 4.30 7.51
N VAL A 8 11.74 3.90 8.70
CA VAL A 8 10.82 4.73 9.48
C VAL A 8 11.50 5.95 10.12
N ASN A 9 12.76 5.83 10.54
CA ASN A 9 13.51 6.95 11.13
C ASN A 9 13.84 8.07 10.13
N LYS A 10 13.75 7.79 8.83
CA LYS A 10 13.92 8.81 7.78
C LYS A 10 12.61 9.47 7.35
N LEU A 11 11.46 8.98 7.83
CA LEU A 11 10.20 9.64 7.54
C LEU A 11 10.19 11.01 8.24
N PRO A 12 9.77 12.08 7.54
CA PRO A 12 9.68 13.39 8.16
C PRO A 12 8.49 13.44 9.11
N LEU A 13 8.63 14.24 10.17
CA LEU A 13 7.54 14.50 11.12
C LEU A 13 6.37 15.22 10.47
N VAL A 14 6.61 16.01 9.42
CA VAL A 14 5.54 16.67 8.67
C VAL A 14 5.60 16.20 7.23
N ILE A 15 4.50 15.62 6.76
CA ILE A 15 4.30 15.20 5.36
C ILE A 15 3.11 15.98 4.83
N ASP A 16 3.40 17.04 4.09
CA ASP A 16 2.42 17.89 3.44
C ASP A 16 2.65 17.97 1.92
N GLY A 17 1.72 18.61 1.22
CA GLY A 17 1.84 18.89 -0.21
C GLY A 17 0.53 18.81 -0.97
N GLU A 18 0.45 19.53 -2.09
CA GLU A 18 -0.77 19.57 -2.93
C GLU A 18 -1.17 18.20 -3.50
N TRP A 19 -0.25 17.25 -3.57
CA TRP A 19 -0.54 15.86 -3.98
C TRP A 19 -1.49 15.14 -3.02
N ILE A 20 -1.59 15.56 -1.75
CA ILE A 20 -2.49 14.93 -0.76
C ILE A 20 -3.96 15.11 -1.16
N LYS A 21 -4.29 16.25 -1.76
CA LYS A 21 -5.64 16.58 -2.27
C LYS A 21 -6.01 15.80 -3.53
N LYS A 22 -5.04 15.24 -4.26
CA LYS A 22 -5.30 14.44 -5.46
C LYS A 22 -5.86 13.06 -5.09
N ASN A 23 -6.79 12.54 -5.88
CA ASN A 23 -7.34 11.19 -5.68
C ASN A 23 -6.49 10.09 -6.33
N SER A 24 -5.68 10.44 -7.33
CA SER A 24 -4.78 9.55 -8.07
C SER A 24 -3.49 10.29 -8.43
N ASN A 25 -2.49 9.58 -8.93
CA ASN A 25 -1.21 10.14 -9.39
C ASN A 25 -0.49 10.95 -8.28
N TYR A 26 -0.66 10.53 -7.03
CA TYR A 26 -0.06 11.18 -5.86
C TYR A 26 1.31 10.58 -5.51
N GLU A 27 1.66 9.44 -6.09
CA GLU A 27 2.81 8.61 -5.74
C GLU A 27 4.12 9.37 -5.94
N SER A 28 4.23 10.18 -7.01
CA SER A 28 5.42 11.00 -7.25
C SER A 28 5.67 12.01 -6.12
N GLY A 29 4.66 12.80 -5.77
CA GLY A 29 4.80 13.82 -4.72
C GLY A 29 5.00 13.18 -3.35
N LEU A 30 4.33 12.05 -3.08
CA LEU A 30 4.52 11.30 -1.85
C LEU A 30 5.96 10.77 -1.73
N CYS A 31 6.46 10.10 -2.76
CA CYS A 31 7.81 9.52 -2.74
C CYS A 31 8.87 10.62 -2.53
N GLU A 32 8.72 11.77 -3.18
CA GLU A 32 9.58 12.93 -2.97
C GLU A 32 9.52 13.42 -1.51
N SER A 33 8.32 13.58 -0.95
CA SER A 33 8.14 14.02 0.44
C SER A 33 8.78 13.09 1.47
N VAL A 34 8.81 11.77 1.23
CA VAL A 34 9.35 10.79 2.20
C VAL A 34 10.73 10.23 1.82
N GLY A 35 11.34 10.73 0.74
CA GLY A 35 12.65 10.30 0.26
C GLY A 35 12.69 8.85 -0.24
N TRP A 36 11.61 8.36 -0.84
CA TRP A 36 11.55 7.05 -1.48
C TRP A 36 11.75 7.15 -2.99
N ASN A 37 12.23 6.07 -3.61
CA ASN A 37 12.35 6.00 -5.06
C ASN A 37 11.03 5.53 -5.65
N LYS A 38 10.43 6.33 -6.54
CA LYS A 38 9.22 5.94 -7.24
C LYS A 38 9.54 4.86 -8.27
N GLU A 39 8.65 3.88 -8.36
CA GLU A 39 8.73 2.76 -9.28
C GLU A 39 7.46 2.69 -10.14
N LEU A 40 7.60 2.18 -11.36
CA LEU A 40 6.47 1.95 -12.28
C LEU A 40 6.30 0.45 -12.51
N THR A 41 6.06 -0.29 -11.42
CA THR A 41 5.84 -1.74 -11.49
C THR A 41 4.39 -2.10 -11.20
N ARG A 42 4.04 -3.36 -11.44
CA ARG A 42 2.69 -3.88 -11.14
C ARG A 42 2.47 -4.16 -9.66
N TYR A 43 3.51 -4.50 -8.92
CA TYR A 43 3.39 -5.07 -7.57
C TYR A 43 3.73 -4.09 -6.44
N TYR A 44 4.51 -3.07 -6.74
CA TYR A 44 4.90 -2.01 -5.79
C TYR A 44 5.09 -0.68 -6.51
N ASP A 45 4.88 0.40 -5.77
CA ASP A 45 4.89 1.78 -6.26
C ASP A 45 6.20 2.50 -5.92
N ALA A 46 6.96 1.98 -4.96
CA ALA A 46 8.20 2.58 -4.51
C ALA A 46 9.20 1.57 -3.95
N THR A 47 10.48 1.96 -3.91
CA THR A 47 11.53 1.26 -3.16
C THR A 47 12.20 2.20 -2.15
N SER A 48 12.59 1.64 -1.00
CA SER A 48 13.42 2.31 0.00
C SER A 48 14.23 1.28 0.78
N TYR A 49 15.56 1.45 0.81
CA TYR A 49 16.49 0.45 1.33
C TYR A 49 16.22 -0.94 0.70
N ALA A 50 15.95 -1.96 1.52
CA ALA A 50 15.63 -3.31 1.08
C ALA A 50 14.13 -3.54 0.82
N PHE A 51 13.28 -2.53 1.00
CA PHE A 51 11.83 -2.70 0.94
C PHE A 51 11.26 -2.29 -0.42
N LYS A 52 10.38 -3.16 -0.92
CA LYS A 52 9.44 -2.89 -2.01
C LYS A 52 8.09 -2.51 -1.39
N ILE A 53 7.57 -1.35 -1.79
CA ILE A 53 6.49 -0.68 -1.08
C ILE A 53 5.33 -0.41 -2.03
N GLU A 54 4.17 -0.97 -1.72
CA GLU A 54 2.90 -0.51 -2.27
C GLU A 54 2.41 0.71 -1.48
N ILE A 55 1.91 1.73 -2.17
CA ILE A 55 1.42 2.96 -1.58
C ILE A 55 -0.10 3.05 -1.72
N LYS A 56 -0.78 3.21 -0.58
CA LYS A 56 -2.21 3.53 -0.52
C LYS A 56 -2.41 4.84 0.22
N LYS A 57 -3.26 5.73 -0.30
CA LYS A 57 -3.56 7.02 0.34
C LYS A 57 -5.04 7.22 0.54
N GLY A 58 -5.39 7.75 1.72
CA GLY A 58 -6.75 8.16 2.05
C GLY A 58 -7.49 7.14 2.91
N LYS A 59 -8.74 7.49 3.21
CA LYS A 59 -9.62 6.72 4.10
C LYS A 59 -10.45 5.65 3.38
N SER A 60 -10.59 5.81 2.06
CA SER A 60 -11.25 4.84 1.18
C SER A 60 -10.19 3.95 0.55
N ILE A 61 -10.07 2.73 1.07
CA ILE A 61 -8.98 1.83 0.69
C ILE A 61 -9.54 0.74 -0.21
N TRP A 62 -8.96 0.67 -1.42
CA TRP A 62 -9.29 -0.34 -2.44
C TRP A 62 -8.09 -1.23 -2.71
N LEU A 63 -8.35 -2.53 -2.67
CA LEU A 63 -7.39 -3.62 -2.74
C LEU A 63 -7.63 -4.41 -4.04
N ASP A 64 -6.62 -4.52 -4.90
CA ASP A 64 -6.71 -5.19 -6.21
C ASP A 64 -6.64 -6.71 -6.04
N LEU A 65 -7.78 -7.38 -6.20
CA LEU A 65 -7.90 -8.82 -6.01
C LEU A 65 -7.18 -9.61 -7.11
N VAL A 66 -7.07 -9.07 -8.32
CA VAL A 66 -6.36 -9.73 -9.42
C VAL A 66 -4.86 -9.75 -9.10
N ARG A 67 -4.30 -8.60 -8.68
CA ARG A 67 -2.88 -8.52 -8.31
C ARG A 67 -2.55 -9.40 -7.10
N TYR A 68 -3.40 -9.43 -6.08
CA TYR A 68 -3.15 -10.33 -4.94
C TYR A 68 -3.29 -11.81 -5.32
N SER A 69 -4.16 -12.14 -6.28
CA SER A 69 -4.24 -13.50 -6.84
C SER A 69 -2.98 -13.89 -7.62
N GLU A 70 -2.38 -12.96 -8.36
CA GLU A 70 -1.07 -13.17 -9.00
C GLU A 70 -0.02 -13.58 -7.96
N ILE A 71 0.08 -12.82 -6.85
CA ILE A 71 1.05 -13.08 -5.77
C ILE A 71 0.82 -14.45 -5.13
N VAL A 72 -0.43 -14.83 -4.83
CA VAL A 72 -0.77 -16.16 -4.25
C VAL A 72 -0.31 -17.31 -5.15
N LEU A 73 -0.30 -17.13 -6.46
CA LEU A 73 0.15 -18.13 -7.43
C LEU A 73 1.64 -18.02 -7.76
N GLY A 74 2.41 -17.27 -6.98
CA GLY A 74 3.85 -17.11 -7.16
C GLY A 74 4.24 -16.18 -8.32
N LYS A 75 3.32 -15.35 -8.80
CA LYS A 75 3.61 -14.30 -9.78
C LYS A 75 3.87 -12.98 -9.04
N GLY A 76 5.07 -12.42 -9.22
CA GLY A 76 5.45 -11.16 -8.60
C GLY A 76 6.12 -11.31 -7.23
N ASP A 77 6.20 -10.20 -6.49
CA ASP A 77 6.92 -10.11 -5.23
C ASP A 77 5.98 -10.25 -4.02
N GLU A 78 6.10 -11.36 -3.29
CA GLU A 78 5.33 -11.58 -2.05
C GLU A 78 5.90 -10.81 -0.84
N ASP A 79 7.20 -10.53 -0.84
CA ASP A 79 7.89 -9.83 0.25
C ASP A 79 7.83 -8.31 0.06
N THR A 80 6.59 -7.81 -0.03
CA THR A 80 6.27 -6.39 -0.14
C THR A 80 5.57 -5.89 1.13
N ILE A 81 5.73 -4.60 1.42
CA ILE A 81 4.97 -3.90 2.44
C ILE A 81 3.98 -2.94 1.77
N THR A 82 2.77 -2.84 2.30
CA THR A 82 1.82 -1.80 1.90
C THR A 82 1.83 -0.71 2.97
N ALA A 83 2.14 0.52 2.55
CA ALA A 83 2.11 1.71 3.38
C ALA A 83 0.82 2.50 3.13
N PHE A 84 -0.03 2.61 4.15
CA PHE A 84 -1.29 3.35 4.11
C PHE A 84 -1.10 4.75 4.72
N PHE A 85 -1.07 5.76 3.87
CA PHE A 85 -0.95 7.17 4.23
C PHE A 85 -2.34 7.76 4.49
N ILE A 86 -2.64 8.01 5.76
CA ILE A 86 -3.93 8.54 6.19
C ILE A 86 -3.82 10.04 6.40
N PRO A 87 -4.49 10.85 5.57
CA PRO A 87 -4.50 12.29 5.74
C PRO A 87 -5.42 12.74 6.88
N ASN A 88 -5.22 13.97 7.34
CA ASN A 88 -6.22 14.68 8.13
C ASN A 88 -7.53 14.89 7.32
N ASN A 89 -8.57 15.39 7.98
CA ASN A 89 -9.87 15.58 7.33
C ASN A 89 -9.83 16.57 6.15
N ASP A 90 -9.00 17.61 6.27
CA ASP A 90 -8.87 18.66 5.26
C ASP A 90 -7.91 18.30 4.12
N ARG A 91 -7.25 17.13 4.21
CA ARG A 91 -6.30 16.61 3.23
C ARG A 91 -5.14 17.57 2.97
N THR A 92 -4.67 18.25 4.01
CA THR A 92 -3.51 19.15 3.96
C THR A 92 -2.22 18.47 4.35
N GLU A 93 -2.29 17.43 5.19
CA GLU A 93 -1.15 16.69 5.72
C GLU A 93 -1.48 15.21 5.92
N ILE A 94 -0.46 14.36 5.96
CA ILE A 94 -0.56 12.99 6.44
C ILE A 94 -0.39 12.98 7.97
N VAL A 95 -1.31 12.33 8.67
CA VAL A 95 -1.27 12.24 10.14
C VAL A 95 -0.75 10.89 10.63
N ASN A 96 -1.03 9.83 9.89
CA ASN A 96 -0.68 8.46 10.25
C ASN A 96 -0.20 7.72 9.00
N ILE A 97 0.81 6.87 9.18
CA ILE A 97 1.20 5.86 8.20
C ILE A 97 1.11 4.50 8.86
N TYR A 98 0.34 3.60 8.27
CA TYR A 98 0.27 2.20 8.71
C TYR A 98 1.05 1.31 7.75
N PHE A 99 1.98 0.54 8.28
CA PHE A 99 2.73 -0.45 7.51
C PHE A 99 2.15 -1.83 7.75
N VAL A 100 1.72 -2.47 6.67
CA VAL A 100 1.12 -3.81 6.68
C VAL A 100 1.93 -4.69 5.74
N LYS A 101 2.17 -5.94 6.11
CA LYS A 101 2.78 -6.91 5.19
C LYS A 101 1.74 -7.29 4.14
N THR A 102 2.13 -7.36 2.86
CA THR A 102 1.22 -7.78 1.78
C THR A 102 0.58 -9.13 2.08
N LYS A 103 1.35 -10.07 2.63
CA LYS A 103 0.83 -11.37 3.10
C LYS A 103 -0.35 -11.23 4.08
N SER A 104 -0.28 -10.30 5.03
CA SER A 104 -1.36 -10.09 6.01
C SER A 104 -2.64 -9.56 5.36
N ILE A 105 -2.52 -8.80 4.27
CA ILE A 105 -3.67 -8.35 3.48
C ILE A 105 -4.30 -9.53 2.72
N ILE A 106 -3.48 -10.35 2.07
CA ILE A 106 -3.93 -11.57 1.36
C ILE A 106 -4.66 -12.51 2.32
N ASP A 107 -4.07 -12.77 3.49
CA ASP A 107 -4.65 -13.61 4.52
C ASP A 107 -5.99 -13.03 5.04
N PHE A 108 -6.08 -11.70 5.21
CA PHE A 108 -7.32 -11.01 5.60
C PHE A 108 -8.43 -11.14 4.53
N LEU A 109 -8.07 -11.01 3.25
CA LEU A 109 -9.00 -11.16 2.12
C LEU A 109 -9.38 -12.62 1.86
N ARG A 110 -8.70 -13.58 2.51
CA ARG A 110 -8.91 -15.03 2.36
C ARG A 110 -8.76 -15.50 0.91
N ILE A 111 -7.82 -14.91 0.18
CA ILE A 111 -7.49 -15.34 -1.18
C ILE A 111 -6.64 -16.61 -1.06
N ASP A 112 -7.23 -17.73 -1.42
CA ASP A 112 -6.55 -19.02 -1.55
C ASP A 112 -6.18 -19.32 -3.01
N LYS A 113 -5.48 -20.44 -3.24
CA LYS A 113 -5.07 -20.83 -4.60
C LYS A 113 -6.25 -21.01 -5.54
N THR A 114 -7.36 -21.61 -5.07
CA THR A 114 -8.54 -21.90 -5.90
C THR A 114 -9.24 -20.62 -6.34
N SER A 115 -9.47 -19.69 -5.41
CA SER A 115 -10.04 -18.37 -5.72
C SER A 115 -9.10 -17.53 -6.60
N ALA A 116 -7.79 -17.59 -6.36
CA ALA A 116 -6.79 -16.92 -7.18
C ALA A 116 -6.80 -17.42 -8.63
N GLU A 117 -6.75 -18.74 -8.84
CA GLU A 117 -6.83 -19.36 -10.18
C GLU A 117 -8.13 -18.95 -10.91
N TYR A 118 -9.25 -18.95 -10.21
CA TYR A 118 -10.53 -18.51 -10.77
C TYR A 118 -10.49 -17.06 -11.23
N LEU A 119 -10.01 -16.15 -10.38
CA LEU A 119 -9.94 -14.72 -10.69
C LEU A 119 -9.01 -14.45 -11.87
N LEU A 120 -7.85 -15.12 -11.94
CA LEU A 120 -6.93 -14.93 -13.06
C LEU A 120 -7.50 -15.47 -14.37
N ARG A 121 -8.14 -16.65 -14.34
CA ARG A 121 -8.81 -17.19 -15.54
C ARG A 121 -9.92 -16.27 -16.02
N LEU A 122 -10.71 -15.70 -15.10
CA LEU A 122 -11.74 -14.73 -15.45
C LEU A 122 -11.13 -13.47 -16.08
N ASN A 123 -10.03 -12.97 -15.52
CA ASN A 123 -9.30 -11.83 -16.06
C ASN A 123 -8.78 -12.08 -17.50
N GLU A 124 -8.24 -13.27 -17.77
CA GLU A 124 -7.76 -13.68 -19.10
C GLU A 124 -8.89 -13.79 -20.15
N GLN A 125 -10.13 -14.01 -19.71
CA GLN A 125 -11.31 -14.08 -20.58
C GLN A 125 -11.91 -12.71 -20.89
N MET A 126 -11.51 -11.65 -20.18
CA MET A 126 -12.04 -10.32 -20.43
C MET A 126 -11.41 -9.72 -21.70
N PRO A 127 -12.20 -9.06 -22.57
CA PRO A 127 -11.68 -8.41 -23.79
C PRO A 127 -10.60 -7.34 -23.53
N HIS A 128 -10.58 -6.79 -22.31
CA HIS A 128 -9.62 -5.77 -21.88
C HIS A 128 -8.95 -6.18 -20.57
N SER A 129 -9.57 -5.85 -19.44
CA SER A 129 -9.07 -6.21 -18.11
C SER A 129 -10.24 -6.38 -17.14
N LEU A 130 -10.06 -7.26 -16.16
CA LEU A 130 -10.96 -7.38 -15.01
C LEU A 130 -10.50 -6.42 -13.92
N ASN A 131 -11.36 -5.47 -13.56
CA ASN A 131 -11.17 -4.67 -12.36
C ASN A 131 -11.99 -5.29 -11.22
N CYS A 132 -11.32 -5.99 -10.30
CA CYS A 132 -11.95 -6.64 -9.16
C CYS A 132 -11.28 -6.14 -7.87
N GLN A 133 -12.06 -5.48 -7.01
CA GLN A 133 -11.55 -4.80 -5.83
C GLN A 133 -12.30 -5.18 -4.57
N ALA A 134 -11.56 -5.30 -3.47
CA ALA A 134 -12.12 -5.35 -2.12
C ALA A 134 -11.90 -4.02 -1.41
N SER A 135 -12.86 -3.62 -0.58
CA SER A 135 -12.69 -2.49 0.33
C SER A 135 -12.10 -2.95 1.66
N MET A 136 -11.34 -2.06 2.30
CA MET A 136 -10.85 -2.25 3.66
C MET A 136 -11.09 -0.98 4.48
N THR A 137 -11.46 -1.13 5.76
CA THR A 137 -11.65 0.02 6.64
C THR A 137 -10.31 0.42 7.29
N ILE A 138 -10.22 1.66 7.79
CA ILE A 138 -9.06 2.08 8.60
C ILE A 138 -8.92 1.22 9.86
N ALA A 139 -10.02 0.75 10.44
CA ALA A 139 -9.98 -0.13 11.61
C ALA A 139 -9.31 -1.47 11.27
N ASP A 140 -9.60 -2.02 10.09
CA ASP A 140 -8.93 -3.23 9.60
C ASP A 140 -7.44 -2.99 9.36
N VAL A 141 -7.07 -1.87 8.71
CA VAL A 141 -5.66 -1.48 8.50
C VAL A 141 -4.92 -1.42 9.82
N LYS A 142 -5.48 -0.70 10.81
CA LYS A 142 -4.89 -0.56 12.15
C LYS A 142 -4.66 -1.92 12.81
N ARG A 143 -5.62 -2.83 12.68
CA ARG A 143 -5.53 -4.19 13.23
C ARG A 143 -4.43 -5.02 12.55
N LEU A 144 -4.23 -4.84 11.25
CA LEU A 144 -3.24 -5.59 10.46
C LEU A 144 -1.84 -4.97 10.47
N ALA A 145 -1.72 -3.70 10.86
CA ALA A 145 -0.46 -2.99 10.86
C ALA A 145 0.52 -3.60 11.85
N PHE A 146 1.73 -3.89 11.36
CA PHE A 146 2.84 -4.31 12.23
C PHE A 146 3.63 -3.11 12.76
N TYR A 147 3.46 -1.93 12.15
CA TYR A 147 4.03 -0.67 12.61
C TYR A 147 3.11 0.50 12.27
N THR A 148 3.03 1.46 13.19
CA THR A 148 2.32 2.74 12.99
C THR A 148 3.30 3.88 13.17
N TYR A 149 3.34 4.78 12.20
CA TYR A 149 4.07 6.04 12.30
C TYR A 149 3.08 7.19 12.46
N ASN A 150 3.18 7.91 13.57
CA ASN A 150 2.41 9.13 13.83
C ASN A 150 3.28 10.33 13.47
N CYS A 151 2.84 11.14 12.51
CA CYS A 151 3.61 12.30 12.04
C CYS A 151 3.71 13.38 13.14
N ASN A 152 2.72 13.45 14.04
CA ASN A 152 2.60 14.51 15.04
C ASN A 152 3.08 14.14 16.46
N ASP A 153 3.67 12.96 16.66
CA ASP A 153 4.22 12.59 17.97
C ASP A 153 5.62 13.17 18.12
N ILE A 154 5.71 14.36 18.73
CA ILE A 154 6.96 14.93 19.22
C ILE A 154 7.27 14.25 20.56
N PHE A 155 8.33 13.44 20.62
CA PHE A 155 8.85 12.88 21.87
C PHE A 155 9.57 13.95 22.71
#